data_AF-A0A5S4EM14-F1
#
_entry.id   AF-A0A5S4EM14-F1
#
_cell.length_a   1.000
_cell.length_b   1.000
_cell.length_c   1.000
_cell.angle_alpha   90.00
_cell.angle_beta   90.00
_cell.angle_gamma   90.00
#
_symmetry.space_group_name_H-M   'P 1'
#
loop_
_entity.id
_entity.type
_entity.pdbx_description
1 polymer ?
#
loop_
_entity_poly.entity_id
_entity_poly.type
_entity_poly.pdbx_seq_one_letter_code
_entity_poly.pdbx_strand_id
1 'polypeptide(L)'
;MGMTLHSPLRRNMMDSRPKSLVDHIVSVRRRVETVIGQLAERFSAERTGARMLWQLVSRIYRKVAAHPLCVLINQSLGRPLLDFEGLVTE
;
A
#
# COMPACT_ATOMS: atom_id res chain seq x y z
N MET A 1 14.86 15.77 22.05
CA MET A 1 13.58 15.49 21.38
C MET A 1 13.55 14.01 21.04
N GLY A 2 12.68 13.22 21.66
CA GLY A 2 12.53 11.80 21.38
C GLY A 2 11.41 11.55 20.37
N MET A 3 11.59 10.59 19.46
CA MET A 3 10.53 10.09 18.59
C MET A 3 9.88 8.87 19.23
N THR A 4 8.55 8.88 19.38
CA THR A 4 7.79 7.73 19.89
C THR A 4 7.42 6.81 18.72
N LEU A 5 8.01 5.61 18.68
CA LEU A 5 7.68 4.61 17.67
C LEU A 5 6.40 3.86 18.07
N HIS A 6 5.35 3.98 17.26
CA HIS A 6 4.12 3.21 17.47
C HIS A 6 4.13 1.92 16.65
N SER A 7 4.22 0.79 17.34
CA SER A 7 4.09 -0.53 16.73
C SER A 7 2.63 -1.01 16.73
N PRO A 8 2.22 -1.82 15.73
CA PRO A 8 0.93 -2.50 15.74
C PRO A 8 0.82 -3.45 16.95
N LEU A 9 -0.36 -3.50 17.55
CA LEU A 9 -0.61 -4.38 18.69
C LEU A 9 -0.49 -5.85 18.29
N ARG A 10 0.31 -6.62 19.03
CA ARG A 10 0.38 -8.09 18.92
C ARG A 10 -0.61 -8.74 19.88
N ARG A 11 -1.14 -9.91 19.53
CA ARG A 11 -2.17 -10.65 20.29
C ARG A 11 -1.82 -10.86 21.78
N ASN A 12 -0.55 -11.01 22.11
CA ASN A 12 -0.08 -11.27 23.48
C ASN A 12 0.69 -10.09 24.09
N MET A 13 0.41 -8.86 23.65
CA MET A 13 1.07 -7.65 24.13
C MET A 13 0.12 -6.87 25.03
N MET A 14 0.56 -6.58 26.26
CA MET A 14 -0.14 -5.65 27.14
C MET A 14 0.01 -4.23 26.60
N ASP A 15 -1.09 -3.50 26.51
CA ASP A 15 -1.11 -2.18 25.90
C ASP A 15 -2.01 -1.22 26.68
N SER A 16 -1.47 -0.05 26.99
CA SER A 16 -2.16 1.01 27.71
C SER A 16 -2.71 2.10 26.79
N ARG A 17 -2.53 1.99 25.47
CA ARG A 17 -2.99 2.96 24.48
C ARG A 17 -4.51 2.84 24.30
N PRO A 18 -5.20 3.95 23.95
CA PRO A 18 -6.63 3.91 23.67
C PRO A 18 -6.92 3.03 22.46
N LYS A 19 -8.01 2.25 22.54
CA LYS A 19 -8.41 1.28 21.51
C LYS A 19 -8.57 1.92 20.13
N SER A 20 -9.15 3.13 20.06
CA SER A 20 -9.32 3.90 18.82
C SER A 20 -8.00 4.19 18.10
N LEU A 21 -6.94 4.51 18.84
CA LEU A 21 -5.60 4.76 18.27
C LEU A 21 -5.02 3.46 17.69
N VAL A 22 -5.18 2.35 18.41
CA VAL A 22 -4.70 1.04 17.96
C VAL A 22 -5.44 0.61 16.70
N ASP A 23 -6.77 0.74 16.67
CA ASP A 23 -7.59 0.42 15.49
C ASP A 23 -7.18 1.27 14.28
N HIS A 24 -6.89 2.56 14.48
CA HIS A 24 -6.40 3.42 13.42
C HIS A 24 -5.04 2.96 12.87
N ILE A 25 -4.07 2.67 13.73
CA ILE A 25 -2.75 2.17 13.34
C ILE A 25 -2.88 0.85 12.55
N VAL A 26 -3.72 -0.06 13.03
CA VAL A 26 -3.96 -1.36 12.36
C VAL A 26 -4.63 -1.16 11.01
N SER A 27 -5.60 -0.25 10.90
CA SER A 27 -6.29 0.07 9.65
C SER A 27 -5.32 0.64 8.60
N VAL A 28 -4.49 1.61 9.00
CA VAL A 28 -3.46 2.18 8.13
C VAL A 28 -2.46 1.12 7.70
N ARG A 29 -1.99 0.27 8.63
CA ARG A 29 -1.09 -0.84 8.30
C ARG A 29 -1.69 -1.77 7.26
N ARG A 30 -2.93 -2.23 7.46
CA ARG A 30 -3.61 -3.12 6.51
C ARG A 30 -3.70 -2.49 5.13
N ARG A 31 -4.05 -1.20 5.05
CA ARG A 31 -4.09 -0.46 3.78
C ARG A 31 -2.72 -0.40 3.11
N VAL A 32 -1.66 -0.14 3.86
CA VAL A 32 -0.27 -0.14 3.34
C VAL A 32 0.12 -1.54 2.84
N GLU A 33 -0.17 -2.60 3.61
CA GLU A 33 0.09 -3.99 3.21
C GLU A 33 -0.67 -4.37 1.93
N THR A 34 -1.94 -3.96 1.79
CA THR A 34 -2.71 -4.16 0.55
C THR A 34 -2.07 -3.45 -0.64
N VAL A 35 -1.67 -2.18 -0.48
CA VAL A 35 -1.02 -1.42 -1.56
C VAL A 35 0.31 -2.05 -1.96
N ILE A 36 1.11 -2.52 -0.99
CA ILE A 36 2.36 -3.23 -1.25
C ILE A 36 2.09 -4.54 -2.00
N GLY A 37 1.09 -5.33 -1.57
CA GLY A 37 0.68 -6.56 -2.26
C GLY A 37 0.25 -6.30 -3.70
N GLN A 38 -0.53 -5.24 -3.94
CA GLN A 38 -0.93 -4.83 -5.29
C GLN A 38 0.27 -4.42 -6.16
N LEU A 39 1.22 -3.66 -5.61
CA LEU A 39 2.44 -3.28 -6.31
C LEU A 39 3.33 -4.49 -6.64
N ALA A 40 3.45 -5.43 -5.70
CA ALA A 40 4.20 -6.66 -5.86
C ALA A 40 3.57 -7.58 -6.93
N GLU A 41 2.28 -7.92 -6.78
CA GLU A 41 1.59 -8.89 -7.62
C GLU A 41 1.16 -8.30 -8.98
N ARG A 42 0.47 -7.16 -8.99
CA ARG A 42 -0.14 -6.62 -10.23
C ARG A 42 0.82 -5.78 -11.04
N PHE A 43 1.67 -5.01 -10.37
CA PHE A 43 2.68 -4.20 -11.07
C PHE A 43 4.03 -4.93 -11.20
N SER A 44 4.17 -6.15 -10.66
CA SER A 44 5.42 -6.93 -10.68
C SER A 44 6.61 -6.10 -10.17
N ALA A 45 6.39 -5.22 -9.18
CA ALA A 45 7.39 -4.25 -8.73
C ALA A 45 8.69 -4.91 -8.26
N GLU A 46 8.62 -6.14 -7.76
CA GLU A 46 9.76 -6.93 -7.29
C GLU A 46 10.61 -7.51 -8.44
N ARG A 47 10.02 -7.70 -9.63
CA ARG A 47 10.69 -8.27 -10.80
C ARG A 47 10.98 -7.20 -11.85
N THR A 48 11.84 -6.24 -11.50
CA THR A 48 12.35 -5.24 -12.44
C THR A 48 13.73 -5.62 -12.95
N GLY A 49 13.80 -6.23 -14.15
CA GLY A 49 15.07 -6.50 -14.84
C GLY A 49 15.72 -5.19 -15.31
N ALA A 50 16.45 -4.52 -14.42
CA ALA A 50 17.18 -3.29 -14.70
C ALA A 50 18.68 -3.55 -14.58
N ARG A 51 19.45 -3.05 -15.54
CA ARG A 51 20.92 -3.21 -15.55
C ARG A 51 21.64 -2.04 -14.86
N MET A 52 20.91 -0.95 -14.58
CA MET A 52 21.44 0.28 -13.99
C MET A 52 20.41 0.93 -13.05
N LEU A 53 20.88 1.65 -12.02
CA LEU A 53 20.05 2.25 -10.98
C LEU A 53 19.00 3.22 -11.51
N TRP A 54 19.34 4.06 -12.48
CA TRP A 54 18.38 4.97 -13.12
C TRP A 54 17.21 4.21 -13.77
N GLN A 55 17.49 3.10 -14.45
CA GLN A 55 16.46 2.29 -15.08
C GLN A 55 15.57 1.61 -14.03
N LEU A 56 16.13 1.23 -12.89
CA LEU A 56 15.40 0.68 -11.76
C LEU A 56 14.45 1.73 -11.18
N VAL A 57 14.97 2.91 -10.83
CA VAL A 57 14.19 4.03 -10.26
C VAL A 57 13.06 4.43 -11.22
N SER A 58 13.34 4.61 -12.50
CA SER A 58 12.32 5.01 -13.49
C SER A 58 11.29 3.92 -13.77
N ARG A 59 11.60 2.63 -13.55
CA ARG A 59 10.63 1.53 -13.66
C ARG A 59 9.77 1.43 -12.41
N ILE A 60 10.36 1.54 -11.23
CA ILE A 60 9.62 1.56 -9.95
C ILE A 60 8.70 2.78 -9.91
N TYR A 61 9.20 3.96 -10.28
CA TYR A 61 8.41 5.20 -10.29
C TYR A 61 7.15 5.07 -11.14
N ARG A 62 7.25 4.51 -12.35
CA ARG A 62 6.07 4.28 -13.22
C ARG A 62 5.06 3.33 -12.61
N LYS A 63 5.51 2.28 -11.93
CA LYS A 63 4.64 1.30 -11.25
C LYS A 63 3.92 1.92 -10.05
N VAL A 64 4.65 2.71 -9.26
CA VAL A 64 4.09 3.44 -8.11
C VAL A 64 3.14 4.53 -8.59
N ALA A 65 3.45 5.27 -9.66
CA ALA A 65 2.58 6.32 -10.20
C ALA A 65 1.31 5.77 -10.86
N ALA A 66 1.35 4.56 -11.42
CA ALA A 66 0.17 3.92 -11.99
C ALA A 66 -0.87 3.53 -10.93
N HIS A 67 -0.45 3.24 -9.70
CA HIS A 67 -1.35 2.84 -8.61
C HIS A 67 -2.35 3.96 -8.23
N PRO A 68 -1.94 5.22 -7.95
CA PRO A 68 -2.86 6.34 -7.77
C PRO A 68 -3.80 6.58 -8.94
N LEU A 69 -3.35 6.36 -10.19
CA LEU A 69 -4.22 6.49 -11.37
C LEU A 69 -5.36 5.47 -11.32
N CYS A 70 -5.07 4.21 -11.00
CA CYS A 70 -6.11 3.18 -10.82
C CYS A 70 -7.09 3.54 -9.68
N VAL A 71 -6.58 4.11 -8.58
CA VAL A 71 -7.43 4.59 -7.48
C VAL A 71 -8.37 5.70 -7.93
N LEU A 72 -7.86 6.67 -8.71
CA LEU A 72 -8.67 7.78 -9.24
C LEU A 72 -9.74 7.28 -10.23
N ILE A 73 -9.42 6.29 -11.05
CA ILE A 73 -10.38 5.67 -11.97
C ILE A 73 -11.48 4.93 -11.19
N ASN A 74 -11.13 4.17 -10.16
CA ASN A 74 -12.13 3.53 -9.30
C ASN A 74 -13.02 4.56 -8.59
N GLN A 75 -12.43 5.66 -8.14
CA GLN A 75 -13.16 6.74 -7.50
C GLN A 75 -14.15 7.39 -8.47
N SER A 76 -13.77 7.63 -9.73
CA SER A 76 -14.68 8.23 -10.73
C SER A 76 -15.81 7.28 -11.13
N LEU A 77 -15.60 5.97 -11.03
CA LEU A 77 -16.62 4.94 -11.28
C LEU A 77 -17.48 4.63 -10.04
N GLY A 78 -17.26 5.29 -8.90
CA GLY A 78 -17.98 5.02 -7.65
C GLY A 78 -17.67 3.66 -7.03
N ARG A 79 -16.55 3.05 -7.41
CA ARG A 79 -16.10 1.72 -6.97
C ARG A 79 -15.21 1.82 -5.72
N PRO A 80 -15.01 0.71 -4.99
CA PRO A 80 -14.04 0.68 -3.89
C PRO A 80 -12.64 1.07 -4.37
N LEU A 81 -11.98 1.98 -3.66
CA LEU A 81 -10.70 2.59 -4.11
C LEU A 81 -9.61 1.59 -4.49
N LEU A 82 -9.52 0.48 -3.76
CA LEU A 82 -8.48 -0.55 -3.93
C LEU A 82 -8.97 -1.74 -4.77
N ASP A 83 -10.17 -1.70 -5.34
CA ASP A 83 -10.71 -2.78 -6.20
C ASP A 83 -10.14 -2.70 -7.62
N PHE A 84 -8.91 -3.16 -7.81
CA PHE A 84 -8.29 -3.15 -9.15
C PHE A 84 -8.67 -4.35 -10.01
N GLU A 85 -9.22 -5.41 -9.41
CA GLU A 85 -9.49 -6.65 -10.14
C GLU A 85 -10.60 -6.46 -11.18
N GLY A 86 -11.68 -5.79 -10.80
CA GLY A 86 -12.73 -5.51 -11.75
C GLY A 86 -12.44 -4.31 -12.67
N LEU A 87 -11.28 -3.63 -12.59
CA LEU A 87 -10.81 -2.72 -13.65
C LEU A 87 -10.16 -3.46 -14.82
N VAL A 88 -9.68 -4.69 -14.60
CA VAL A 88 -8.95 -5.48 -15.61
C VAL A 88 -9.87 -6.47 -16.33
N THR A 89 -11.05 -6.75 -15.78
CA THR A 89 -11.97 -7.80 -16.25
C THR A 89 -13.15 -7.23 -17.06
N GLU A 90 -12.96 -6.08 -17.72
CA GLU A 90 -13.91 -5.54 -18.71
C GLU A 90 -13.50 -5.93 -20.14
#